data_AF-R6B720-F1
#
_entry.id   AF-R6B720-F1
#
_cell.length_a   1.000
_cell.length_b   1.000
_cell.length_c   1.000
_cell.angle_alpha   90.00
_cell.angle_beta   90.00
_cell.angle_gamma   90.00
#
_symmetry.space_group_name_H-M   'P 1'
#
loop_
_entity.id
_entity.type
_entity.pdbx_description
1 polymer ?
#
loop_
_entity_poly.entity_id
_entity_poly.type
_entity_poly.pdbx_seq_one_letter_code
_entity_poly.pdbx_strand_id
1 'polypeptide(L)'
;MEFEFVKEWIDRGDKEENYIFKFFCYFVAFNWLYNQETDENKEYERVKAYVEKKISKWDDYHPFLSLNQEWKCPVRDDKKGDVKSYIKNEEDDTVKLFLQIYQVRCNLFHGSKSMRTDRNKVLVEDSCKILHDFLMRIINDGLEGDYCAD
;
A
#
# COMPACT_ATOMS: atom_id res chain seq x y z
N MET A 1 -9.44 20.53 -3.70
CA MET A 1 -9.47 20.38 -2.24
C MET A 1 -9.46 18.92 -1.77
N GLU A 2 -10.36 18.02 -2.18
CA GLU A 2 -10.51 16.69 -1.52
C GLU A 2 -9.25 15.79 -1.48
N PHE A 3 -8.36 15.89 -2.48
CA PHE A 3 -7.13 15.08 -2.55
C PHE A 3 -5.83 15.90 -2.56
N GLU A 4 -5.83 17.16 -2.09
CA GLU A 4 -4.63 18.00 -2.14
C GLU A 4 -3.45 17.40 -1.35
N PHE A 5 -3.70 16.90 -0.14
CA PHE A 5 -2.69 16.22 0.66
C PHE A 5 -2.13 14.99 -0.07
N VAL A 6 -3.01 14.17 -0.67
CA VAL A 6 -2.61 12.97 -1.39
C VAL A 6 -1.74 13.32 -2.61
N LYS A 7 -2.17 14.31 -3.40
CA LYS A 7 -1.43 14.81 -4.58
C LYS A 7 -0.06 15.38 -4.21
N GLU A 8 0.02 16.13 -3.10
CA GLU A 8 1.28 16.67 -2.58
C GLU A 8 2.30 15.56 -2.28
N TRP A 9 1.86 14.47 -1.65
CA TRP A 9 2.74 13.36 -1.30
C TRP A 9 3.09 12.44 -2.47
N ILE A 10 2.20 12.31 -3.46
CA ILE A 10 2.53 11.66 -4.73
C ILE A 10 3.62 12.45 -5.45
N ASP A 11 3.45 13.77 -5.62
CA ASP A 11 4.42 14.64 -6.30
C ASP A 11 5.81 14.60 -5.62
N ARG A 12 5.85 14.52 -4.29
CA ARG A 12 7.11 14.28 -3.54
C ARG A 12 7.73 12.93 -3.88
N GLY A 13 6.94 11.86 -3.90
CA GLY A 13 7.42 10.52 -4.23
C GLY A 13 7.93 10.41 -5.66
N ASP A 14 7.26 11.09 -6.61
CA ASP A 14 7.65 11.08 -8.02
C ASP A 14 9.01 11.73 -8.26
N LYS A 15 9.33 12.78 -7.49
CA LYS A 15 10.61 13.50 -7.53
C LYS A 15 11.75 12.82 -6.76
N GLU A 16 11.43 11.80 -5.96
CA GLU A 16 12.41 11.12 -5.12
C GLU A 16 13.16 10.04 -5.93
N GLU A 17 14.49 10.01 -5.83
CA GLU A 17 15.32 8.99 -6.49
C GLU A 17 15.48 7.76 -5.60
N ASN A 18 15.52 7.96 -4.29
CA ASN A 18 15.66 6.88 -3.32
C ASN A 18 14.34 6.12 -3.18
N TYR A 19 14.31 4.89 -3.67
CA TYR A 19 13.12 4.02 -3.65
C TYR A 19 12.51 3.81 -2.23
N ILE A 20 13.30 3.95 -1.17
CA ILE A 20 12.82 3.86 0.22
C ILE A 20 12.01 5.10 0.58
N PHE A 21 12.56 6.29 0.32
CA PHE A 21 11.86 7.54 0.60
C PHE A 21 10.66 7.70 -0.33
N LYS A 22 10.78 7.29 -1.59
CA LYS A 22 9.65 7.20 -2.53
C LYS A 22 8.52 6.34 -1.98
N PHE A 23 8.86 5.14 -1.49
CA PHE A 23 7.89 4.26 -0.85
C PHE A 23 7.20 4.95 0.33
N PHE A 24 7.94 5.63 1.20
CA PHE A 24 7.35 6.35 2.33
C PHE A 24 6.48 7.52 1.89
N CYS A 25 6.84 8.26 0.85
CA CYS A 25 5.99 9.33 0.31
C CYS A 25 4.62 8.79 -0.10
N TYR A 26 4.58 7.73 -0.91
CA TYR A 26 3.32 7.10 -1.31
C TYR A 26 2.59 6.46 -0.12
N PHE A 27 3.32 5.85 0.82
CA PHE A 27 2.70 5.28 2.01
C PHE A 27 2.08 6.36 2.91
N VAL A 28 2.65 7.56 3.01
CA VAL A 28 2.04 8.68 3.76
C VAL A 28 0.73 9.12 3.13
N ALA A 29 0.67 9.21 1.80
CA ALA A 29 -0.57 9.49 1.09
C ALA A 29 -1.64 8.41 1.37
N PHE A 30 -1.26 7.14 1.29
CA PHE A 30 -2.13 6.00 1.61
C PHE A 30 -2.59 6.00 3.08
N ASN A 31 -1.68 6.32 4.01
CA ASN A 31 -1.94 6.43 5.44
C ASN A 31 -2.96 7.50 5.77
N TRP A 32 -2.84 8.66 5.14
CA TRP A 32 -3.81 9.73 5.31
C TRP A 32 -5.22 9.27 4.91
N LEU A 33 -5.34 8.60 3.76
CA LEU A 33 -6.62 8.11 3.23
C LEU A 33 -7.30 7.10 4.16
N TYR A 34 -6.63 6.00 4.54
CA TYR A 34 -7.30 4.98 5.36
C TYR A 34 -7.57 5.44 6.80
N ASN A 35 -6.88 6.47 7.29
CA ASN A 35 -7.16 7.05 8.61
C ASN A 35 -8.36 8.02 8.61
N GLN A 36 -8.92 8.39 7.46
CA GLN A 36 -10.16 9.19 7.41
C GLN A 36 -11.43 8.34 7.56
N GLU A 37 -11.33 7.03 7.39
CA GLU A 37 -12.49 6.19 7.04
C GLU A 37 -12.96 5.27 8.18
N THR A 38 -12.17 5.14 9.25
CA THR A 38 -12.50 4.21 10.34
C THR A 38 -11.75 4.51 11.63
N ASP A 39 -12.46 4.34 12.75
CA ASP A 39 -11.94 4.44 14.12
C ASP A 39 -11.34 3.10 14.62
N GLU A 40 -11.15 2.10 13.76
CA GLU A 40 -10.55 0.82 14.15
C GLU A 40 -9.19 1.03 14.82
N ASN A 41 -9.00 0.38 15.96
CA ASN A 41 -7.85 0.67 16.83
C ASN A 41 -6.53 0.23 16.19
N LYS A 42 -6.51 -0.89 15.47
CA LYS A 42 -5.27 -1.42 14.88
C LYS A 42 -5.12 -0.96 13.44
N GLU A 43 -3.92 -0.51 13.11
CA GLU A 43 -3.63 0.05 11.80
C GLU A 43 -3.84 -0.94 10.65
N TYR A 44 -3.53 -2.23 10.83
CA TYR A 44 -3.77 -3.24 9.79
C TYR A 44 -5.27 -3.47 9.52
N GLU A 45 -6.14 -3.25 10.51
CA GLU A 45 -7.60 -3.38 10.36
C GLU A 45 -8.12 -2.21 9.52
N ARG A 46 -7.57 -1.01 9.71
CA ARG A 46 -7.86 0.17 8.86
C ARG A 46 -7.39 -0.01 7.43
N VAL A 47 -6.17 -0.52 7.23
CA VAL A 47 -5.65 -0.87 5.89
C VAL A 47 -6.57 -1.87 5.21
N LYS A 48 -6.93 -2.96 5.89
CA LYS A 48 -7.83 -3.99 5.38
C LYS A 48 -9.17 -3.40 4.95
N ALA A 49 -9.88 -2.75 5.88
CA ALA A 49 -11.21 -2.21 5.62
C ALA A 49 -11.21 -1.18 4.47
N TYR A 50 -10.18 -0.34 4.41
CA TYR A 50 -10.05 0.65 3.35
C TYR A 50 -9.84 0.01 1.98
N VAL A 51 -8.94 -0.98 1.87
CA VAL A 51 -8.68 -1.68 0.62
C VAL A 51 -9.90 -2.47 0.18
N GLU A 52 -10.54 -3.24 1.07
CA GLU A 52 -11.79 -3.97 0.79
C GLU A 52 -12.87 -3.05 0.22
N LYS A 53 -13.09 -1.90 0.88
CA LYS A 53 -14.06 -0.88 0.42
C LYS A 53 -13.76 -0.40 -1.00
N LYS A 54 -12.49 -0.13 -1.34
CA LYS A 54 -12.11 0.37 -2.67
C LYS A 54 -12.22 -0.71 -3.74
N ILE A 55 -11.65 -1.90 -3.50
CA ILE A 55 -11.63 -2.95 -4.51
C ILE A 55 -13.02 -3.54 -4.78
N SER A 56 -13.95 -3.47 -3.81
CA SER A 56 -15.36 -3.85 -4.03
C SER A 56 -16.07 -3.03 -5.13
N LYS A 57 -15.47 -1.92 -5.56
CA LYS A 57 -15.96 -1.08 -6.67
C LYS A 57 -15.12 -1.24 -7.94
N TRP A 58 -14.03 -2.01 -7.89
CA TRP A 58 -13.02 -2.08 -8.93
C TRP A 58 -12.77 -3.51 -9.39
N ASP A 59 -13.75 -4.08 -10.09
CA ASP A 59 -13.69 -5.48 -10.56
C ASP A 59 -12.48 -5.77 -11.47
N ASP A 60 -11.93 -4.75 -12.13
CA ASP A 60 -10.77 -4.82 -13.03
C ASP A 60 -9.42 -4.52 -12.35
N TYR A 61 -9.41 -4.26 -11.03
CA TYR A 61 -8.18 -3.97 -10.33
C TYR A 61 -7.39 -5.24 -10.01
N HIS A 62 -6.33 -5.47 -10.79
CA HIS A 62 -5.49 -6.67 -10.67
C HIS A 62 -4.00 -6.29 -10.50
N PRO A 63 -3.58 -5.86 -9.29
CA PRO A 63 -2.22 -5.32 -9.05
C PRO A 63 -1.10 -6.36 -9.17
N PHE A 64 -1.43 -7.64 -9.32
CA PHE A 64 -0.47 -8.75 -9.40
C PHE A 64 0.28 -8.82 -10.73
N LEU A 65 -0.28 -8.26 -11.81
CA LEU A 65 0.31 -8.37 -13.15
C LEU A 65 1.70 -7.72 -13.25
N SER A 66 1.97 -6.74 -12.38
CA SER A 66 3.25 -6.02 -12.32
C SER A 66 4.24 -6.57 -11.28
N LEU A 67 3.90 -7.65 -10.58
CA LEU A 67 4.69 -8.12 -9.43
C LEU A 67 5.79 -9.11 -9.79
N ASN A 68 6.95 -8.96 -9.13
CA ASN A 68 8.02 -9.93 -9.18
C ASN A 68 7.68 -11.22 -8.42
N GLN A 69 8.37 -12.31 -8.76
CA GLN A 69 8.20 -13.62 -8.10
C GLN A 69 8.48 -13.59 -6.59
N GLU A 70 9.18 -12.58 -6.08
CA GLU A 70 9.53 -12.40 -4.67
C GLU A 70 8.30 -12.27 -3.75
N TRP A 71 7.14 -11.91 -4.31
CA TRP A 71 5.85 -11.84 -3.64
C TRP A 71 5.16 -13.20 -3.46
N LYS A 72 5.63 -14.27 -4.14
CA LYS A 72 5.14 -15.64 -3.92
C LYS A 72 5.46 -16.14 -2.51
N CYS A 73 6.55 -15.65 -1.93
CA CYS A 73 6.89 -15.92 -0.54
C CYS A 73 6.28 -14.82 0.34
N PRO A 74 5.49 -15.16 1.36
CA PRO A 74 4.92 -14.15 2.25
C PRO A 74 5.98 -13.28 2.93
N VAL A 75 5.64 -12.00 3.15
CA VAL A 75 6.47 -11.08 3.93
C VAL A 75 6.39 -11.46 5.41
N ARG A 76 7.55 -11.71 6.02
CA ARG A 76 7.67 -12.12 7.44
C ARG A 76 7.94 -10.90 8.33
N ASP A 77 7.54 -11.00 9.59
CA ASP A 77 8.01 -10.11 10.65
C ASP A 77 9.45 -10.47 11.00
N ASP A 78 10.39 -9.58 10.71
CA ASP A 78 11.81 -9.85 10.92
C ASP A 78 12.18 -10.03 12.40
N LYS A 79 11.39 -9.50 13.35
CA LYS A 79 11.65 -9.69 14.78
C LYS A 79 11.35 -11.11 15.25
N LYS A 80 10.38 -11.78 14.62
CA LYS A 80 9.89 -13.10 15.03
C LYS A 80 10.17 -14.21 14.01
N GLY A 81 10.52 -13.86 12.77
CA GLY A 81 10.70 -14.79 11.65
C GLY A 81 9.40 -15.34 11.07
N ASP A 82 8.25 -14.90 11.56
CA ASP A 82 6.92 -15.43 11.26
C ASP A 82 6.08 -14.47 10.41
N VAL A 83 5.24 -15.04 9.55
CA VAL A 83 4.18 -14.28 8.85
C VAL A 83 3.09 -13.94 9.86
N LYS A 84 2.66 -12.66 9.90
CA LYS A 84 1.62 -12.21 10.81
C LYS A 84 0.28 -12.88 10.52
N SER A 85 -0.52 -13.12 11.56
CA SER A 85 -1.84 -13.75 11.44
C SER A 85 -2.77 -12.98 10.51
N TYR A 86 -2.73 -11.65 10.51
CA TYR A 86 -3.55 -10.84 9.59
C TYR A 86 -3.19 -11.02 8.12
N ILE A 87 -1.99 -11.51 7.77
CA ILE A 87 -1.65 -11.89 6.39
C ILE A 87 -2.06 -13.34 6.12
N LYS A 88 -1.81 -14.25 7.07
CA LYS A 88 -2.09 -15.69 6.92
C LYS A 88 -3.59 -15.98 6.77
N ASN A 89 -4.43 -15.22 7.47
CA ASN A 89 -5.86 -15.44 7.56
C ASN A 89 -6.65 -14.61 6.53
N GLU A 90 -5.96 -13.84 5.68
CA GLU A 90 -6.63 -13.07 4.64
C GLU A 90 -6.90 -13.96 3.42
N GLU A 91 -8.12 -13.94 2.91
CA GLU A 91 -8.53 -14.77 1.77
C GLU A 91 -8.43 -13.99 0.46
N ASP A 92 -8.83 -12.72 0.46
CA ASP A 92 -8.73 -11.86 -0.71
C ASP A 92 -7.26 -11.55 -1.02
N ASP A 93 -6.80 -11.95 -2.20
CA ASP A 93 -5.39 -11.79 -2.56
C ASP A 93 -4.98 -10.32 -2.63
N THR A 94 -5.85 -9.43 -3.12
CA THR A 94 -5.57 -8.00 -3.20
C THR A 94 -5.44 -7.38 -1.81
N VAL A 95 -6.38 -7.68 -0.91
CA VAL A 95 -6.28 -7.24 0.49
C VAL A 95 -4.99 -7.78 1.13
N LYS A 96 -4.70 -9.06 0.92
CA LYS A 96 -3.48 -9.72 1.41
C LYS A 96 -2.22 -9.04 0.90
N LEU A 97 -2.19 -8.59 -0.35
CA LEU A 97 -1.08 -7.84 -0.93
C LEU A 97 -0.85 -6.51 -0.19
N PHE A 98 -1.90 -5.73 0.06
CA PHE A 98 -1.77 -4.47 0.81
C PHE A 98 -1.36 -4.69 2.27
N LEU A 99 -1.82 -5.77 2.92
CA LEU A 99 -1.35 -6.15 4.25
C LEU A 99 0.13 -6.57 4.24
N GLN A 100 0.62 -7.16 3.16
CA GLN A 100 2.05 -7.41 2.97
C GLN A 100 2.85 -6.14 2.73
N ILE A 101 2.35 -5.18 1.94
CA ILE A 101 2.96 -3.84 1.77
C ILE A 101 3.05 -3.11 3.12
N TYR A 102 1.99 -3.18 3.92
CA TYR A 102 1.98 -2.68 5.29
C TYR A 102 3.07 -3.34 6.16
N GLN A 103 3.28 -4.66 6.02
CA GLN A 103 4.37 -5.36 6.71
C GLN A 103 5.75 -4.92 6.21
N VAL A 104 5.92 -4.66 4.90
CA VAL A 104 7.16 -4.09 4.34
C VAL A 104 7.49 -2.76 5.02
N ARG A 105 6.50 -1.86 5.17
CA ARG A 105 6.67 -0.61 5.91
C ARG A 105 7.08 -0.85 7.36
N CYS A 106 6.37 -1.74 8.08
CA CYS A 106 6.71 -2.06 9.47
C CYS A 106 8.16 -2.52 9.62
N ASN A 107 8.64 -3.36 8.70
CA ASN A 107 10.00 -3.88 8.72
C ASN A 107 11.06 -2.79 8.44
N LEU A 108 10.74 -1.83 7.57
CA LEU A 108 11.62 -0.68 7.29
C LEU A 108 11.67 0.29 8.48
N PHE A 109 10.50 0.68 9.00
CA PHE A 109 10.39 1.71 10.03
C PHE A 109 10.99 1.29 11.37
N HIS A 110 10.83 0.01 11.74
CA HIS A 110 11.41 -0.51 12.99
C HIS A 110 12.88 -0.93 12.87
N GLY A 111 13.55 -0.59 11.76
CA GLY A 111 14.98 -0.86 11.55
C GLY A 111 15.34 -2.34 11.51
N SER A 112 14.36 -3.23 11.36
CA SER A 112 14.57 -4.68 11.39
C SER A 112 15.03 -5.25 10.04
N LYS A 113 14.99 -4.45 8.97
CA LYS A 113 15.63 -4.79 7.69
C LYS A 113 17.03 -4.17 7.59
N SER A 114 18.00 -5.06 7.50
CA SER A 114 19.18 -4.79 6.68
C SER A 114 18.71 -4.73 5.22
N MET A 115 18.87 -3.59 4.56
CA MET A 115 18.57 -3.41 3.13
C MET A 115 19.53 -4.17 2.20
N ARG A 116 20.28 -5.15 2.74
CA ARG A 116 21.34 -5.88 2.04
C ARG A 116 20.84 -7.08 1.23
N THR A 117 19.56 -7.44 1.29
CA THR A 117 19.03 -8.55 0.48
C THR A 117 18.27 -8.02 -0.74
N ASP A 118 18.58 -8.57 -1.91
CA ASP A 118 17.96 -8.17 -3.19
C ASP A 118 16.43 -8.30 -3.13
N ARG A 119 15.92 -9.32 -2.44
CA ARG A 119 14.48 -9.51 -2.20
C ARG A 119 13.84 -8.31 -1.50
N ASN A 120 14.48 -7.75 -0.48
CA ASN A 120 13.89 -6.61 0.25
C ASN A 120 13.83 -5.36 -0.62
N LYS A 121 14.83 -5.14 -1.47
CA LYS A 121 14.80 -4.06 -2.46
C LYS A 121 13.62 -4.24 -3.43
N VAL A 122 13.47 -5.42 -4.02
CA VAL A 122 12.37 -5.74 -4.96
C VAL A 122 11.01 -5.51 -4.31
N LEU A 123 10.81 -5.97 -3.07
CA LEU A 123 9.55 -5.77 -2.34
C LEU A 123 9.22 -4.29 -2.16
N VAL A 124 10.20 -3.43 -1.87
CA VAL A 124 9.97 -1.98 -1.70
C VAL A 124 9.68 -1.31 -3.04
N GLU A 125 10.43 -1.65 -4.09
CA GLU A 125 10.23 -1.09 -5.44
C GLU A 125 8.85 -1.47 -6.01
N ASP A 126 8.45 -2.73 -5.86
CA ASP A 126 7.11 -3.17 -6.30
C ASP A 126 6.01 -2.56 -5.43
N SER A 127 6.25 -2.40 -4.13
CA SER A 127 5.31 -1.68 -3.27
C SER A 127 5.12 -0.23 -3.73
N CYS A 128 6.17 0.44 -4.22
CA CYS A 128 6.04 1.79 -4.79
C CYS A 128 5.09 1.81 -5.99
N LYS A 129 5.27 0.87 -6.93
CA LYS A 129 4.44 0.78 -8.13
C LYS A 129 2.97 0.56 -7.77
N ILE A 130 2.70 -0.39 -6.89
CA ILE A 130 1.33 -0.72 -6.47
C ILE A 130 0.68 0.45 -5.73
N LEU A 131 1.40 1.07 -4.79
CA LEU A 131 0.85 2.21 -4.05
C LEU A 131 0.57 3.39 -4.98
N HIS A 132 1.50 3.71 -5.88
CA HIS A 132 1.31 4.78 -6.85
C HIS A 132 0.09 4.52 -7.74
N ASP A 133 -0.01 3.32 -8.33
CA ASP A 133 -1.14 2.93 -9.19
C ASP A 133 -2.48 3.02 -8.43
N PHE A 134 -2.54 2.46 -7.23
CA PHE A 134 -3.73 2.52 -6.37
C PHE A 134 -4.13 3.97 -6.03
N LEU A 135 -3.17 4.81 -5.65
CA LEU A 135 -3.40 6.22 -5.31
C LEU A 135 -3.90 7.03 -6.51
N MET A 136 -3.29 6.82 -7.68
CA MET A 136 -3.73 7.48 -8.92
C MET A 136 -5.16 7.06 -9.28
N ARG A 137 -5.50 5.79 -9.12
CA ARG A 137 -6.87 5.33 -9.34
C ARG A 137 -7.87 5.97 -8.38
N ILE A 138 -7.54 6.09 -7.08
CA ILE A 138 -8.38 6.80 -6.10
C ILE A 138 -8.66 8.24 -6.56
N ILE A 139 -7.61 8.94 -7.00
CA ILE A 139 -7.75 10.32 -7.47
C ILE A 139 -8.66 10.39 -8.70
N ASN A 140 -8.49 9.48 -9.66
CA ASN A 140 -9.30 9.46 -10.88
C ASN A 140 -10.77 9.18 -10.58
N ASP A 141 -11.07 8.16 -9.77
CA ASP A 141 -12.43 7.85 -9.33
C ASP A 141 -13.11 9.03 -8.60
N GLY A 142 -12.35 9.73 -7.75
CA GLY A 142 -12.85 10.91 -7.05
C GLY A 142 -13.12 12.09 -7.97
N LEU A 143 -12.39 12.20 -9.08
CA LEU A 143 -12.64 13.21 -10.11
C LEU A 143 -13.83 12.85 -11.00
N GLU A 144 -14.06 11.57 -11.30
CA GLU A 144 -15.19 11.10 -12.12
C GLU A 144 -16.54 11.15 -11.36
N GLY A 145 -16.51 10.99 -10.03
CA GLY A 145 -17.68 11.15 -9.15
C GLY A 145 -18.30 12.55 -9.17
N ASP A 146 -17.53 13.59 -9.50
CA ASP A 146 -17.99 14.98 -9.56
C ASP A 146 -18.72 15.32 -10.88
N TYR A 147 -18.55 14.52 -11.95
CA TYR A 147 -19.20 14.78 -13.26
C TYR A 147 -20.56 14.10 -13.44
N CYS A 148 -20.98 13.24 -12.51
CA CYS A 148 -22.28 12.55 -12.56
C CYS A 148 -23.34 13.18 -11.62
N ALA A 149 -23.05 14.34 -11.04
CA ALA A 149 -23.94 15.08 -10.15
C ALA A 149 -24.38 16.41 -10.79
N ASP A 150 -25.02 16.34 -11.97
CA ASP A 150 -25.82 17.42 -12.56
C ASP A 150 -27.09 16.87 -13.21
#